data_AF-A0A803MY25-F1
#
_entry.id   AF-A0A803MY25-F1
#
_cell.length_a   1.000
_cell.length_b   1.000
_cell.length_c   1.000
_cell.angle_alpha   90.00
_cell.angle_beta   90.00
_cell.angle_gamma   90.00
#
_symmetry.space_group_name_H-M   'P 1'
#
loop_
_entity.id
_entity.type
_entity.pdbx_description
1 polymer ?
#
loop_
_entity_poly.entity_id
_entity_poly.type
_entity_poly.pdbx_seq_one_letter_code
_entity_poly.pdbx_strand_id
1 'polypeptide(L)'
;MENDPLFTGTERVVEDVLDEQVREDGIEELNPFAKRQRKKTSMRVINFVDIPPPHSGVVVNDALYKCLVEWEIESKLASITVDNASYNDVVVRTLKDSISCQAILPYGGKLYHVRCCTHILNILVHDGLEEIKDVLYKVRESVKHVIASIARLNIFNEICKQLKGVFPWYKNREPSYNLLPSDEEWKKVEVVCSFLSLLNQATEIISGSEYPTSNLFLPELTNIKEALESQVESDYDFMREMAQRMRVKFDKYWGNCNLLISVAAALDPRNKLKLIEWSFSTLYLEDELVTHTKYVRDTLYEIYLEYVEAHSLNNSQKTAHESDENYSAAVNVGPSNTGKNKIFQKGRKRFDSFIRSGYNTFESIKSEIDVYLEEGVVICDEESDDFDILQWWKANNLKFRILSKMTCDILAIPITSVASKSTFSAGGRVIDSYRVSLRTSTVQMLMCTEDWLRSFHGIKRKQKVIEEFKIIDLP
;
A
#
# COMPACT_ATOMS: atom_id res chain seq x y z
N MET A 1 26.83 -31.19 -7.83
CA MET A 1 26.80 -32.01 -6.61
C MET A 1 28.10 -31.72 -5.86
N GLU A 2 28.02 -31.63 -4.52
CA GLU A 2 29.03 -31.13 -3.54
C GLU A 2 29.13 -29.59 -3.51
N ASN A 3 28.40 -28.91 -2.61
CA ASN A 3 28.61 -28.67 -1.17
C ASN A 3 29.60 -27.52 -0.89
N ASP A 4 29.05 -26.31 -0.79
CA ASP A 4 29.73 -25.09 -0.35
C ASP A 4 29.22 -24.73 1.08
N PRO A 5 30.08 -24.68 2.12
CA PRO A 5 29.65 -24.67 3.53
C PRO A 5 29.62 -23.25 4.13
N LEU A 6 28.89 -22.32 3.52
CA LEU A 6 28.59 -20.98 4.10
C LEU A 6 27.10 -20.59 4.07
N PHE A 7 26.24 -21.51 3.64
CA PHE A 7 24.80 -21.48 3.88
C PHE A 7 24.36 -22.91 4.24
N THR A 8 24.62 -23.33 5.48
CA THR A 8 24.04 -24.56 6.01
C THR A 8 23.30 -24.24 7.30
N GLY A 9 22.02 -24.62 7.32
CA GLY A 9 21.20 -24.71 8.53
C GLY A 9 20.51 -23.42 8.96
N THR A 10 19.38 -23.09 8.35
CA THR A 10 18.04 -23.40 8.89
C THR A 10 17.00 -22.69 8.04
N GLU A 11 16.22 -23.46 7.30
CA GLU A 11 14.86 -23.09 6.90
C GLU A 11 14.09 -22.69 8.16
N ARG A 12 13.74 -21.41 8.30
CA ARG A 12 12.76 -20.88 9.26
C ARG A 12 12.55 -19.39 8.98
N VAL A 13 11.33 -18.95 9.26
CA VAL A 13 10.71 -17.64 8.97
C VAL A 13 10.07 -17.58 7.58
N VAL A 14 8.80 -18.00 7.52
CA VAL A 14 7.85 -17.49 6.52
C VAL A 14 7.67 -16.01 6.82
N GLU A 15 8.42 -15.18 6.13
CA GLU A 15 8.40 -13.72 6.21
C GLU A 15 7.31 -13.15 5.26
N ASP A 16 6.12 -13.75 5.30
CA ASP A 16 4.97 -13.28 4.54
C ASP A 16 4.16 -12.36 5.42
N VAL A 17 4.46 -11.07 5.30
CA VAL A 17 3.64 -10.11 5.98
C VAL A 17 2.36 -9.86 5.21
N LEU A 18 1.27 -10.15 5.91
CA LEU A 18 -0.07 -9.74 5.59
C LEU A 18 -0.31 -8.40 6.26
N ASP A 19 -0.40 -7.34 5.46
CA ASP A 19 -0.93 -6.07 5.94
C ASP A 19 -2.46 -6.14 5.84
N GLU A 20 -3.12 -6.33 6.99
CA GLU A 20 -4.57 -6.51 7.10
C GLU A 20 -5.30 -5.19 7.38
N GLN A 21 -6.46 -4.99 6.74
CA GLN A 21 -7.39 -3.92 7.07
C GLN A 21 -8.63 -4.50 7.76
N VAL A 22 -8.84 -4.09 9.02
CA VAL A 22 -10.05 -4.38 9.80
C VAL A 22 -10.96 -3.16 9.75
N ARG A 23 -12.23 -3.32 9.35
CA ARG A 23 -13.24 -2.26 9.48
C ARG A 23 -13.48 -1.94 10.97
N GLU A 24 -13.05 -0.77 11.42
CA GLU A 24 -13.31 -0.25 12.77
C GLU A 24 -14.75 0.27 12.91
N ASP A 25 -15.73 -0.63 12.90
CA ASP A 25 -17.04 -0.35 13.49
C ASP A 25 -17.06 -0.97 14.90
N GLY A 26 -16.95 -0.14 15.94
CA GLY A 26 -17.37 -0.51 17.30
C GLY A 26 -16.39 -0.44 18.48
N ILE A 27 -15.13 0.01 18.34
CA ILE A 27 -14.21 0.14 19.50
C ILE A 27 -14.27 1.57 20.10
N GLU A 28 -15.46 2.03 20.52
CA GLU A 28 -15.62 3.33 21.21
C GLU A 28 -15.94 3.22 22.71
N GLU A 29 -16.03 2.03 23.30
CA GLU A 29 -16.48 1.86 24.70
C GLU A 29 -15.39 1.47 25.72
N LEU A 30 -14.17 2.01 25.59
CA LEU A 30 -13.21 1.98 26.71
C LEU A 30 -12.45 3.31 26.80
N ASN A 31 -13.07 4.30 27.47
CA ASN A 31 -12.47 5.47 28.16
C ASN A 31 -13.05 6.84 27.72
N PRO A 32 -13.87 7.52 28.55
CA PRO A 32 -14.45 8.84 28.25
C PRO A 32 -13.42 9.99 28.19
N PHE A 33 -12.14 9.75 28.51
CA PHE A 33 -11.08 10.76 28.51
C PHE A 33 -10.17 10.75 27.28
N ALA A 34 -10.34 9.80 26.33
CA ALA A 34 -9.61 9.79 25.06
C ALA A 34 -10.25 10.74 24.03
N LYS A 35 -10.35 12.04 24.38
CA LYS A 35 -10.76 13.05 23.40
C LYS A 35 -9.68 13.19 22.31
N ARG A 36 -10.04 12.76 21.10
CA ARG A 36 -9.50 13.26 19.81
C ARG A 36 -7.99 13.06 19.58
N GLN A 37 -7.57 11.83 19.28
CA GLN A 37 -6.40 11.59 18.44
C GLN A 37 -6.88 10.88 17.15
N ARG A 38 -7.19 11.68 16.13
CA ARG A 38 -6.46 11.75 14.84
C ARG A 38 -6.61 10.48 13.99
N LYS A 39 -7.54 10.51 13.01
CA LYS A 39 -7.54 9.60 11.85
C LYS A 39 -6.27 9.82 11.03
N LYS A 40 -5.21 9.10 11.40
CA LYS A 40 -4.06 8.75 10.56
C LYS A 40 -4.24 7.27 10.24
N THR A 41 -3.94 6.82 9.04
CA THR A 41 -3.93 5.38 8.71
C THR A 41 -3.04 4.66 9.74
N SER A 42 -3.62 3.73 10.49
CA SER A 42 -2.92 2.99 11.53
C SER A 42 -2.65 1.58 11.05
N MET A 43 -1.45 1.35 10.53
CA MET A 43 -0.98 -0.02 10.31
C MET A 43 -0.54 -0.61 11.65
N ARG A 44 -0.88 -1.88 11.89
CA ARG A 44 -0.61 -2.58 13.14
C ARG A 44 -0.14 -3.98 12.83
N VAL A 45 0.93 -4.41 13.50
CA VAL A 45 1.27 -5.84 13.52
C VAL A 45 0.31 -6.54 14.46
N ILE A 46 -0.48 -7.47 13.90
CA ILE A 46 -1.48 -8.23 14.65
C ILE A 46 -0.84 -9.53 15.17
N ASN A 47 -0.24 -10.32 14.28
CA ASN A 47 0.42 -11.59 14.62
C ASN A 47 1.82 -11.74 13.98
N PHE A 48 2.67 -12.56 14.61
CA PHE A 48 3.96 -13.02 14.08
C PHE A 48 4.13 -14.50 14.45
N VAL A 49 3.94 -15.39 13.47
CA VAL A 49 3.79 -16.83 13.70
C VAL A 49 4.86 -17.61 12.95
N ASP A 50 5.57 -18.49 13.66
CA ASP A 50 6.46 -19.47 13.03
C ASP A 50 5.61 -20.67 12.57
N ILE A 51 5.50 -20.85 11.26
CA ILE A 51 4.74 -21.95 10.65
C ILE A 51 5.74 -23.06 10.31
N PRO A 52 5.66 -24.27 10.90
CA PRO A 52 6.59 -25.34 10.58
C PRO A 52 6.39 -25.84 9.14
N PRO A 53 7.45 -26.35 8.47
CA PRO A 53 7.29 -27.02 7.18
C PRO A 53 6.31 -28.21 7.27
N PRO A 54 5.55 -28.51 6.20
CA PRO A 54 5.61 -27.89 4.88
C PRO A 54 4.79 -26.58 4.78
N HIS A 55 5.37 -25.54 4.16
CA HIS A 55 4.71 -24.26 3.90
C HIS A 55 3.76 -24.32 2.69
N SER A 56 2.80 -25.24 2.73
CA SER A 56 1.74 -25.29 1.71
C SER A 56 0.75 -24.14 1.92
N GLY A 57 0.09 -23.70 0.84
CA GLY A 57 -0.92 -22.63 0.94
C GLY A 57 -2.08 -22.97 1.89
N VAL A 58 -2.39 -24.26 2.09
CA VAL A 58 -3.40 -24.69 3.07
C VAL A 58 -2.92 -24.49 4.50
N VAL A 59 -1.68 -24.90 4.80
CA VAL A 59 -1.10 -24.75 6.14
C VAL A 59 -0.95 -23.27 6.51
N VAL A 60 -0.55 -22.43 5.55
CA VAL A 60 -0.46 -20.97 5.74
C VAL A 60 -1.86 -20.37 5.96
N ASN A 61 -2.86 -20.80 5.17
CA ASN A 61 -4.26 -20.38 5.36
C ASN A 61 -4.80 -20.75 6.74
N ASP A 62 -4.54 -21.96 7.22
CA ASP A 62 -5.05 -22.41 8.53
C ASP A 62 -4.45 -21.58 9.68
N ALA A 63 -3.16 -21.26 9.58
CA ALA A 63 -2.50 -20.38 10.54
C ALA A 63 -3.10 -18.98 10.49
N LEU A 64 -3.30 -18.41 9.29
CA LEU A 64 -3.89 -17.09 9.09
C LEU A 64 -5.33 -17.00 9.60
N TYR A 65 -6.19 -17.93 9.20
CA TYR A 65 -7.59 -17.97 9.61
C TYR A 65 -7.72 -18.09 11.14
N LYS A 66 -6.85 -18.89 11.76
CA LYS A 66 -6.77 -18.95 13.23
C LYS A 66 -6.42 -17.59 13.85
N CYS A 67 -5.51 -16.83 13.25
CA CYS A 67 -5.18 -15.48 13.73
C CYS A 67 -6.42 -14.56 13.65
N LEU A 68 -7.15 -14.57 12.53
CA LEU A 68 -8.34 -13.75 12.36
C LEU A 68 -9.42 -14.05 13.41
N VAL A 69 -9.65 -15.34 13.69
CA VAL A 69 -10.61 -15.79 14.71
C VAL A 69 -10.15 -15.42 16.13
N GLU A 70 -8.86 -15.57 16.45
CA GLU A 70 -8.32 -15.18 17.76
C GLU A 70 -8.49 -13.68 18.05
N TRP A 71 -8.51 -12.86 17.00
CA TRP A 71 -8.75 -11.42 17.08
C TRP A 71 -10.21 -11.00 16.88
N GLU A 72 -11.10 -11.93 16.56
CA GLU A 72 -12.52 -11.69 16.25
C GLU A 72 -12.73 -10.69 15.09
N ILE A 73 -11.87 -10.80 14.06
CA ILE A 73 -11.85 -9.90 12.89
C ILE A 73 -12.15 -10.62 11.57
N GLU A 74 -12.47 -11.91 11.59
CA GLU A 74 -12.74 -12.71 10.40
C GLU A 74 -13.91 -12.17 9.56
N SER A 75 -14.90 -11.53 10.21
CA SER A 75 -16.04 -10.86 9.55
C SER A 75 -15.75 -9.43 9.08
N LYS A 76 -14.55 -8.91 9.39
CA LYS A 76 -14.16 -7.51 9.15
C LYS A 76 -13.06 -7.36 8.10
N LEU A 77 -12.54 -8.48 7.57
CA LEU A 77 -11.50 -8.49 6.55
C LEU A 77 -12.04 -7.99 5.21
N ALA A 78 -11.50 -6.87 4.73
CA ALA A 78 -11.89 -6.28 3.45
C ALA A 78 -10.96 -6.67 2.29
N SER A 79 -9.66 -6.70 2.55
CA SER A 79 -8.60 -6.95 1.56
C SER A 79 -7.40 -7.63 2.21
N ILE A 80 -6.62 -8.30 1.38
CA ILE A 80 -5.38 -8.97 1.76
C ILE A 80 -4.30 -8.67 0.70
N THR A 81 -3.16 -8.17 1.18
CA THR A 81 -1.98 -7.91 0.34
C THR A 81 -0.92 -8.98 0.58
N VAL A 82 -0.56 -9.71 -0.48
CA VAL A 82 0.45 -10.80 -0.44
C VAL A 82 1.49 -10.61 -1.53
N ASP A 83 2.65 -11.24 -1.37
CA ASP A 83 3.60 -11.33 -2.48
C ASP A 83 3.12 -12.29 -3.59
N ASN A 84 3.90 -12.43 -4.66
CA ASN A 84 3.50 -13.26 -5.81
C ASN A 84 3.94 -14.72 -5.71
N ALA A 85 4.25 -15.23 -4.51
CA ALA A 85 4.54 -16.64 -4.35
C ALA A 85 3.31 -17.50 -4.72
N SER A 86 3.53 -18.59 -5.45
CA SER A 86 2.44 -19.41 -5.99
C SER A 86 1.49 -19.99 -4.95
N TYR A 87 1.95 -20.25 -3.72
CA TYR A 87 1.08 -20.75 -2.65
C TYR A 87 0.13 -19.67 -2.12
N ASN A 88 0.47 -18.38 -2.26
CA ASN A 88 -0.40 -17.28 -1.81
C ASN A 88 -1.68 -17.19 -2.62
N ASP A 89 -1.68 -17.61 -3.90
CA ASP A 89 -2.91 -17.76 -4.67
C ASP A 89 -3.86 -18.81 -4.04
N VAL A 90 -3.30 -19.88 -3.44
CA VAL A 90 -4.08 -20.89 -2.70
C VAL A 90 -4.58 -20.34 -1.36
N VAL A 91 -3.74 -19.61 -0.63
CA VAL A 91 -4.11 -18.96 0.65
C VAL A 91 -5.29 -18.04 0.43
N VAL A 92 -5.16 -17.08 -0.48
CA VAL A 92 -6.16 -16.05 -0.74
C VAL A 92 -7.49 -16.66 -1.17
N ARG A 93 -7.47 -17.65 -2.07
CA ARG A 93 -8.69 -18.33 -2.51
C ARG A 93 -9.37 -19.07 -1.37
N THR A 94 -8.62 -19.87 -0.61
CA THR A 94 -9.17 -20.69 0.49
C THR A 94 -9.72 -19.82 1.61
N LEU A 95 -9.02 -18.71 1.91
CA LEU A 95 -9.46 -17.73 2.90
C LEU A 95 -10.73 -17.02 2.44
N LYS A 96 -10.78 -16.61 1.16
CA LYS A 96 -11.96 -15.97 0.57
C LYS A 96 -13.18 -16.87 0.68
N ASP A 97 -13.03 -18.16 0.35
CA ASP A 97 -14.10 -19.14 0.44
C ASP A 97 -14.58 -19.29 1.90
N SER A 98 -13.65 -19.36 2.86
CA SER A 98 -13.94 -19.49 4.29
C SER A 98 -14.70 -18.28 4.86
N ILE A 99 -14.27 -17.08 4.52
CA ILE A 99 -14.89 -15.82 4.97
C ILE A 99 -16.24 -15.59 4.29
N SER A 100 -16.35 -15.92 2.99
CA SER A 100 -17.60 -15.75 2.23
C SER A 100 -18.74 -16.64 2.76
N CYS A 101 -18.42 -17.74 3.45
CA CYS A 101 -19.41 -18.54 4.17
C CYS A 101 -19.94 -17.88 5.44
N GLN A 102 -19.22 -16.91 6.01
CA GLN A 102 -19.53 -16.28 7.29
C GLN A 102 -20.02 -14.83 7.15
N ALA A 103 -19.56 -14.11 6.13
CA ALA A 103 -19.88 -12.71 5.88
C ALA A 103 -19.90 -12.37 4.40
N ILE A 104 -20.58 -11.29 4.04
CA ILE A 104 -20.54 -10.72 2.69
C ILE A 104 -19.26 -9.89 2.57
N LEU A 105 -18.40 -10.26 1.62
CA LEU A 105 -17.19 -9.49 1.33
C LEU A 105 -17.55 -8.10 0.76
N PRO A 106 -16.87 -7.02 1.20
CA PRO A 106 -17.04 -5.70 0.62
C PRO A 106 -16.81 -5.73 -0.90
N TYR A 107 -17.63 -4.98 -1.65
CA TYR A 107 -17.47 -4.75 -3.09
C TYR A 107 -17.51 -6.05 -3.93
N GLY A 108 -18.28 -7.05 -3.46
CA GLY A 108 -18.30 -8.40 -4.05
C GLY A 108 -16.94 -9.10 -4.02
N GLY A 109 -16.01 -8.65 -3.17
CA GLY A 109 -14.64 -9.13 -3.11
C GLY A 109 -13.77 -8.75 -4.32
N LYS A 110 -14.14 -7.71 -5.08
CA LYS A 110 -13.37 -7.20 -6.25
C LYS A 110 -12.01 -6.63 -5.86
N LEU A 111 -11.90 -6.04 -4.66
CA LEU A 111 -10.64 -5.50 -4.10
C LEU A 111 -10.01 -6.42 -3.04
N TYR A 112 -10.43 -7.69 -2.99
CA TYR A 112 -10.02 -8.59 -1.93
C TYR A 112 -8.54 -8.99 -2.03
N HIS A 113 -8.08 -9.39 -3.22
CA HIS A 113 -6.70 -9.83 -3.43
C HIS A 113 -5.85 -8.70 -4.01
N VAL A 114 -4.83 -8.29 -3.28
CA VAL A 114 -3.84 -7.31 -3.73
C VAL A 114 -2.48 -7.98 -3.84
N ARG A 115 -1.86 -7.88 -5.01
CA ARG A 115 -0.49 -8.36 -5.22
C ARG A 115 0.49 -7.25 -4.86
N CYS A 116 1.55 -7.61 -4.14
CA CYS A 116 2.57 -6.68 -3.68
C CYS A 116 3.36 -6.07 -4.85
N CYS A 117 3.20 -4.77 -5.07
CA CYS A 117 3.80 -4.05 -6.20
C CYS A 117 5.32 -3.97 -6.11
N THR A 118 5.90 -3.81 -4.91
CA THR A 118 7.36 -3.84 -4.73
C THR A 118 7.96 -5.20 -5.05
N HIS A 119 7.24 -6.28 -4.77
CA HIS A 119 7.68 -7.62 -5.17
C HIS A 119 7.63 -7.79 -6.70
N ILE A 120 6.61 -7.24 -7.38
CA ILE A 120 6.55 -7.23 -8.85
C ILE A 120 7.72 -6.41 -9.42
N LEU A 121 7.97 -5.21 -8.91
CA LEU A 121 9.12 -4.39 -9.33
C LEU A 121 10.43 -5.15 -9.15
N ASN A 122 10.62 -5.83 -8.01
CA ASN A 122 11.80 -6.65 -7.77
C ASN A 122 11.92 -7.81 -8.78
N ILE A 123 10.81 -8.46 -9.15
CA ILE A 123 10.79 -9.47 -10.22
C ILE A 123 11.24 -8.86 -11.55
N LEU A 124 10.74 -7.67 -11.92
CA LEU A 124 11.18 -6.99 -13.16
C LEU A 124 12.68 -6.73 -13.13
N VAL A 125 13.18 -6.14 -12.05
CA VAL A 125 14.60 -5.83 -11.88
C VAL A 125 15.44 -7.09 -12.00
N HIS A 126 15.07 -8.19 -11.33
CA HIS A 126 15.82 -9.44 -11.42
C HIS A 126 15.87 -10.02 -12.84
N ASP A 127 14.75 -9.98 -13.57
CA ASP A 127 14.69 -10.47 -14.95
C ASP A 127 15.56 -9.63 -15.89
N GLY A 128 15.63 -8.32 -15.62
CA GLY A 128 16.54 -7.41 -16.32
C GLY A 128 18.01 -7.60 -15.95
N LEU A 129 18.32 -7.79 -14.67
CA LEU A 129 19.69 -7.99 -14.18
C LEU A 129 20.34 -9.29 -14.68
N GLU A 130 19.55 -10.27 -15.14
CA GLU A 130 20.08 -11.48 -15.78
C GLU A 130 20.94 -11.15 -17.01
N GLU A 131 20.69 -10.02 -17.68
CA GLU A 131 21.43 -9.53 -18.86
C GLU A 131 22.86 -9.05 -18.55
N ILE A 132 23.13 -8.76 -17.28
CA ILE A 132 24.44 -8.31 -16.79
C ILE A 132 24.98 -9.23 -15.70
N LYS A 133 24.46 -10.45 -15.60
CA LYS A 133 24.80 -11.41 -14.55
C LYS A 133 26.30 -11.66 -14.41
N ASP A 134 27.03 -11.74 -15.52
CA ASP A 134 28.48 -11.96 -15.50
C ASP A 134 29.24 -10.79 -14.87
N VAL A 135 28.82 -9.55 -15.17
CA VAL A 135 29.40 -8.35 -14.57
C VAL A 135 29.03 -8.26 -13.09
N LEU A 136 27.78 -8.56 -12.74
CA LEU A 136 27.33 -8.64 -11.35
C LEU A 136 28.09 -9.71 -10.56
N TYR A 137 28.40 -10.86 -11.18
CA TYR A 137 29.24 -11.89 -10.57
C TYR A 137 30.63 -11.34 -10.24
N LYS A 138 31.30 -10.68 -11.21
CA LYS A 138 32.60 -10.04 -10.97
C LYS A 138 32.55 -9.02 -9.84
N VAL A 139 31.54 -8.14 -9.83
CA VAL A 139 31.34 -7.15 -8.77
C VAL A 139 31.14 -7.81 -7.40
N ARG A 140 30.29 -8.83 -7.32
CA ARG A 140 30.04 -9.58 -6.07
C ARG A 140 31.30 -10.28 -5.56
N GLU A 141 32.05 -10.94 -6.43
CA GLU A 141 33.32 -11.59 -6.07
C GLU A 141 34.38 -10.56 -5.65
N SER A 142 34.39 -9.37 -6.27
CA SER A 142 35.26 -8.28 -5.87
C SER A 142 34.95 -7.81 -4.44
N VAL A 143 33.67 -7.61 -4.12
CA VAL A 143 33.23 -7.26 -2.76
C VAL A 143 33.60 -8.37 -1.77
N LYS A 144 33.29 -9.64 -2.08
CA LYS A 144 33.67 -10.80 -1.25
C LYS A 144 35.17 -10.84 -0.99
N HIS A 145 35.98 -10.61 -2.02
CA HIS A 145 37.43 -10.64 -1.91
C HIS A 145 37.95 -9.53 -0.97
N VAL A 146 37.40 -8.32 -1.07
CA VAL A 146 37.74 -7.18 -0.21
C VAL A 146 37.36 -7.43 1.25
N ILE A 147 36.14 -7.94 1.51
CA ILE A 147 35.65 -8.16 2.87
C ILE A 147 36.18 -9.43 3.53
N ALA A 148 36.81 -10.35 2.78
CA ALA A 148 37.34 -11.61 3.29
C ALA A 148 38.45 -11.44 4.33
N SER A 149 39.09 -10.27 4.43
CA SER A 149 40.11 -9.97 5.42
C SER A 149 40.10 -8.49 5.81
N ILE A 150 40.28 -8.21 7.10
CA ILE A 150 40.44 -6.85 7.62
C ILE A 150 41.62 -6.13 6.93
N ALA A 151 42.69 -6.85 6.59
CA ALA A 151 43.84 -6.27 5.89
C ALA A 151 43.45 -5.76 4.49
N ARG A 152 42.71 -6.56 3.71
CA ARG A 152 42.21 -6.20 2.39
C ARG A 152 41.22 -5.05 2.45
N LEU A 153 40.30 -5.08 3.42
CA LEU A 153 39.36 -4.00 3.67
C LEU A 153 40.07 -2.67 3.99
N ASN A 154 41.11 -2.70 4.82
CA ASN A 154 41.91 -1.51 5.13
C ASN A 154 42.62 -0.97 3.88
N ILE A 155 43.22 -1.85 3.06
CA ILE A 155 43.87 -1.45 1.80
C ILE A 155 42.85 -0.81 0.85
N PHE A 156 41.67 -1.42 0.69
CA PHE A 156 40.60 -0.90 -0.14
C PHE A 156 40.10 0.47 0.35
N ASN A 157 39.86 0.62 1.66
CA ASN A 157 39.43 1.89 2.27
C ASN A 157 40.45 3.02 2.06
N GLU A 158 41.76 2.73 2.16
CA GLU A 158 42.79 3.73 1.89
C GLU A 158 42.81 4.17 0.42
N ILE A 159 42.50 3.27 -0.53
CA ILE A 159 42.37 3.61 -1.95
C ILE A 159 41.12 4.46 -2.19
N CYS A 160 39.98 4.11 -1.60
CA CYS A 160 38.73 4.87 -1.71
C CYS A 160 38.90 6.34 -1.28
N LYS A 161 39.71 6.61 -0.26
CA LYS A 161 39.95 7.97 0.25
C LYS A 161 40.80 8.83 -0.69
N GLN A 162 41.56 8.23 -1.60
CA GLN A 162 42.62 8.92 -2.34
C GLN A 162 42.34 9.06 -3.84
N LEU A 163 41.50 8.22 -4.45
CA LEU A 163 41.49 8.05 -5.92
C LEU A 163 40.08 7.83 -6.52
N LYS A 164 39.81 8.49 -7.66
CA LYS A 164 38.66 8.21 -8.54
C LYS A 164 38.98 7.01 -9.43
N GLY A 165 38.76 5.78 -8.96
CA GLY A 165 39.00 4.54 -9.72
C GLY A 165 39.46 3.35 -8.86
N VAL A 166 38.67 2.98 -7.84
CA VAL A 166 39.13 2.15 -6.72
C VAL A 166 39.62 0.76 -7.14
N PHE A 167 38.88 0.06 -8.01
CA PHE A 167 39.18 -1.35 -8.32
C PHE A 167 40.45 -1.57 -9.15
N PRO A 168 40.77 -0.76 -10.18
CA PRO A 168 42.06 -0.83 -10.88
C PRO A 168 43.26 -0.66 -9.92
N TRP A 169 43.18 0.33 -9.02
CA TRP A 169 44.24 0.57 -8.04
C TRP A 169 44.34 -0.55 -7.00
N TYR A 170 43.20 -1.12 -6.60
CA TYR A 170 43.16 -2.26 -5.70
C TYR A 170 43.86 -3.49 -6.30
N LYS A 171 43.64 -3.78 -7.59
CA LYS A 171 44.34 -4.85 -8.31
C LYS A 171 45.86 -4.70 -8.29
N ASN A 172 46.37 -3.47 -8.39
CA ASN A 172 47.81 -3.22 -8.33
C ASN A 172 48.41 -3.52 -6.94
N ARG A 173 47.63 -3.38 -5.87
CA ARG A 173 48.08 -3.64 -4.48
C ARG A 173 47.82 -5.08 -4.03
N GLU A 174 46.84 -5.76 -4.61
CA GLU A 174 46.44 -7.13 -4.29
C GLU A 174 46.53 -8.02 -5.53
N PRO A 175 47.71 -8.60 -5.85
CA PRO A 175 47.90 -9.44 -7.04
C PRO A 175 47.00 -10.69 -7.09
N SER A 176 46.43 -11.12 -5.96
CA SER A 176 45.46 -12.22 -5.90
C SER A 176 44.06 -11.84 -6.43
N TYR A 177 43.80 -10.57 -6.73
CA TYR A 177 42.52 -10.08 -7.24
C TYR A 177 42.48 -10.14 -8.77
N ASN A 178 41.79 -11.15 -9.31
CA ASN A 178 41.75 -11.44 -10.75
C ASN A 178 40.45 -11.05 -11.45
N LEU A 179 39.38 -10.73 -10.70
CA LEU A 179 38.02 -10.55 -11.23
C LEU A 179 37.63 -9.08 -11.47
N LEU A 180 38.59 -8.26 -11.88
CA LEU A 180 38.37 -6.84 -12.17
C LEU A 180 37.43 -6.67 -13.39
N PRO A 181 36.27 -5.99 -13.24
CA PRO A 181 35.45 -5.62 -14.39
C PRO A 181 36.20 -4.64 -15.31
N SER A 182 36.02 -4.78 -16.63
CA SER A 182 36.61 -3.86 -17.61
C SER A 182 35.89 -2.51 -17.64
N ASP A 183 36.50 -1.50 -18.27
CA ASP A 183 35.88 -0.18 -18.43
C ASP A 183 34.58 -0.24 -19.25
N GLU A 184 34.51 -1.13 -20.26
CA GLU A 184 33.28 -1.40 -21.02
C GLU A 184 32.18 -2.03 -20.14
N GLU A 185 32.56 -2.94 -19.24
CA GLU A 185 31.64 -3.55 -18.28
C GLU A 185 31.12 -2.54 -17.25
N TRP A 186 31.97 -1.61 -16.80
CA TRP A 186 31.54 -0.51 -15.93
C TRP A 186 30.59 0.44 -16.65
N LYS A 187 30.85 0.77 -17.92
CA LYS A 187 29.92 1.56 -18.73
C LYS A 187 28.57 0.83 -18.90
N LYS A 188 28.59 -0.49 -19.10
CA LYS A 188 27.36 -1.31 -19.13
C LYS A 188 26.57 -1.17 -17.82
N VAL A 189 27.24 -1.29 -16.67
CA VAL A 189 26.61 -1.14 -15.35
C VAL A 189 26.07 0.27 -15.14
N GLU A 190 26.79 1.32 -15.54
CA GLU A 190 26.34 2.70 -15.41
C GLU A 190 25.03 2.95 -16.16
N VAL A 191 24.93 2.49 -17.41
CA VAL A 191 23.71 2.61 -18.23
C VAL A 191 22.55 1.83 -17.58
N VAL A 192 22.79 0.60 -17.12
CA VAL A 192 21.77 -0.20 -16.44
C VAL A 192 21.31 0.47 -15.13
N CYS A 193 22.24 0.94 -14.30
CA CYS A 193 21.91 1.62 -13.04
C CYS A 193 21.13 2.91 -13.28
N SER A 194 21.47 3.68 -14.31
CA SER A 194 20.72 4.86 -14.70
C SER A 194 19.27 4.51 -15.04
N PHE A 195 19.03 3.46 -15.83
CA PHE A 195 17.68 3.01 -16.15
C PHE A 195 16.93 2.47 -14.90
N LEU A 196 17.58 1.63 -14.10
CA LEU A 196 16.97 1.04 -12.90
C LEU A 196 16.71 2.07 -11.79
N SER A 197 17.34 3.24 -11.83
CA SER A 197 17.08 4.32 -10.88
C SER A 197 15.61 4.77 -10.91
N LEU A 198 14.95 4.69 -12.07
CA LEU A 198 13.52 4.94 -12.22
C LEU A 198 12.68 3.97 -11.37
N LEU A 199 12.98 2.67 -11.44
CA LEU A 199 12.27 1.66 -10.66
C LEU A 199 12.56 1.80 -9.16
N ASN A 200 13.76 2.29 -8.80
CA ASN A 200 14.10 2.60 -7.42
C ASN A 200 13.26 3.77 -6.88
N GLN A 201 13.12 4.86 -7.64
CA GLN A 201 12.27 6.00 -7.27
C GLN A 201 10.80 5.57 -7.07
N ALA A 202 10.25 4.81 -8.03
CA ALA A 202 8.91 4.26 -7.91
C ALA A 202 8.77 3.36 -6.65
N THR A 203 9.79 2.56 -6.34
CA THR A 203 9.83 1.71 -5.13
C THR A 203 9.83 2.55 -3.86
N GLU A 204 10.57 3.65 -3.80
CA GLU A 204 10.62 4.55 -2.64
C GLU A 204 9.26 5.19 -2.37
N ILE A 205 8.54 5.63 -3.42
CA ILE A 205 7.18 6.19 -3.31
C ILE A 205 6.21 5.19 -2.68
N ILE A 206 6.22 3.93 -3.13
CA ILE A 206 5.26 2.93 -2.64
C ILE A 206 5.70 2.20 -1.36
N SER A 207 6.96 2.37 -0.95
CA SER A 207 7.48 1.84 0.32
C SER A 207 7.18 2.75 1.51
N GLY A 208 6.57 3.92 1.26
CA GLY A 208 6.08 4.82 2.29
C GLY A 208 5.06 4.15 3.22
N SER A 209 5.13 4.49 4.51
CA SER A 209 4.19 4.01 5.55
C SER A 209 3.46 5.16 6.26
N GLU A 210 3.82 6.41 5.96
CA GLU A 210 3.24 7.59 6.60
C GLU A 210 2.09 8.22 5.79
N TYR A 211 1.85 7.75 4.56
CA TYR A 211 0.85 8.25 3.62
C TYR A 211 0.24 7.11 2.79
N PRO A 212 -0.95 7.29 2.21
CA PRO A 212 -1.52 6.34 1.25
C PRO A 212 -0.67 6.19 -0.01
N THR A 213 -0.35 4.95 -0.40
CA THR A 213 0.52 4.68 -1.56
C THR A 213 -0.26 4.27 -2.82
N SER A 214 -1.48 3.74 -2.66
CA SER A 214 -2.27 3.17 -3.76
C SER A 214 -2.67 4.20 -4.83
N ASN A 215 -2.96 5.44 -4.44
CA ASN A 215 -3.31 6.53 -5.35
C ASN A 215 -2.10 7.12 -6.12
N LEU A 216 -0.88 6.88 -5.63
CA LEU A 216 0.34 7.50 -6.17
C LEU A 216 1.02 6.65 -7.24
N PHE A 217 0.67 5.36 -7.37
CA PHE A 217 1.46 4.43 -8.17
C PHE A 217 1.06 4.35 -9.65
N LEU A 218 -0.15 4.77 -10.02
CA LEU A 218 -0.59 4.73 -11.43
C LEU A 218 0.31 5.58 -12.37
N PRO A 219 0.70 6.82 -12.03
CA PRO A 219 1.66 7.60 -12.81
C PRO A 219 3.02 6.91 -12.93
N GLU A 220 3.51 6.30 -11.85
CA GLU A 220 4.78 5.58 -11.84
C GLU A 220 4.75 4.36 -12.77
N LEU A 221 3.63 3.63 -12.80
CA LEU A 221 3.45 2.52 -13.75
C LEU A 221 3.48 3.00 -15.20
N THR A 222 2.85 4.14 -15.49
CA THR A 222 2.91 4.77 -16.81
C THR A 222 4.35 5.14 -17.18
N ASN A 223 5.08 5.80 -16.28
CA ASN A 223 6.47 6.20 -16.50
C ASN A 223 7.40 4.98 -16.74
N ILE A 224 7.24 3.92 -15.94
CA ILE A 224 7.99 2.66 -16.13
C ILE A 224 7.68 2.03 -17.49
N LYS A 225 6.41 2.01 -17.91
CA LYS A 225 6.02 1.45 -19.22
C LYS A 225 6.65 2.25 -20.36
N GLU A 226 6.60 3.59 -20.33
CA GLU A 226 7.21 4.45 -21.35
C GLU A 226 8.72 4.27 -21.41
N ALA A 227 9.38 4.24 -20.26
CA ALA A 227 10.82 4.01 -20.18
C ALA A 227 11.20 2.63 -20.73
N LEU A 228 10.41 1.59 -20.46
CA LEU A 228 10.62 0.26 -21.02
C LEU A 228 10.49 0.26 -22.55
N GLU A 229 9.42 0.83 -23.10
CA GLU A 229 9.25 0.89 -24.56
C GLU A 229 10.38 1.69 -25.23
N SER A 230 10.82 2.80 -24.61
CA SER A 230 11.98 3.55 -25.09
C SER A 230 13.27 2.72 -25.09
N GLN A 231 13.51 1.91 -24.05
CA GLN A 231 14.70 1.07 -23.99
C GLN A 231 14.63 -0.16 -24.92
N VAL A 232 13.44 -0.60 -25.33
CA VAL A 232 13.29 -1.64 -26.36
C VAL A 232 13.87 -1.18 -27.71
N GLU A 233 13.89 0.14 -27.94
CA GLU A 233 14.49 0.78 -29.14
C GLU A 233 15.92 1.28 -28.92
N SER A 234 16.56 0.94 -27.79
CA SER A 234 17.90 1.43 -27.42
C SER A 234 18.97 1.06 -28.45
N ASP A 235 19.97 1.93 -28.64
CA ASP A 235 21.15 1.62 -29.45
C ASP A 235 22.01 0.49 -28.84
N TYR A 236 21.89 0.28 -27.53
CA TYR A 236 22.62 -0.77 -26.83
C TYR A 236 21.89 -2.11 -26.88
N ASP A 237 22.47 -3.11 -27.53
CA ASP A 237 21.89 -4.46 -27.67
C ASP A 237 21.47 -5.05 -26.31
N PHE A 238 22.33 -4.94 -25.29
CA PHE A 238 22.01 -5.45 -23.96
C PHE A 238 20.84 -4.71 -23.29
N MET A 239 20.64 -3.43 -23.58
CA MET A 239 19.49 -2.68 -23.06
C MET A 239 18.21 -3.11 -23.75
N ARG A 240 18.24 -3.36 -25.07
CA ARG A 240 17.07 -3.88 -25.79
C ARG A 240 16.64 -5.23 -25.24
N GLU A 241 17.57 -6.17 -25.07
CA GLU A 241 17.28 -7.50 -24.52
C GLU A 241 16.76 -7.42 -23.08
N MET A 242 17.38 -6.57 -22.25
CA MET A 242 16.96 -6.32 -20.87
C MET A 242 15.52 -5.75 -20.82
N ALA A 243 15.27 -4.70 -21.60
CA ALA A 243 13.98 -4.01 -21.64
C ALA A 243 12.87 -4.91 -22.19
N GLN A 244 13.15 -5.72 -23.21
CA GLN A 244 12.17 -6.68 -23.75
C GLN A 244 11.74 -7.71 -22.71
N ARG A 245 12.68 -8.28 -21.95
CA ARG A 245 12.33 -9.23 -20.88
C ARG A 245 11.54 -8.57 -19.76
N MET A 246 12.00 -7.40 -19.30
CA MET A 246 11.30 -6.62 -18.30
C MET A 246 9.89 -6.24 -18.77
N ARG A 247 9.71 -5.86 -20.04
CA ARG A 247 8.41 -5.55 -20.63
C ARG A 247 7.47 -6.76 -20.62
N VAL A 248 7.94 -7.94 -21.03
CA VAL A 248 7.13 -9.16 -20.99
C VAL A 248 6.66 -9.47 -19.57
N LYS A 249 7.51 -9.26 -18.56
CA LYS A 249 7.09 -9.41 -17.16
C LYS A 249 6.17 -8.30 -16.70
N PHE A 250 6.38 -7.06 -17.12
CA PHE A 250 5.51 -5.93 -16.83
C PHE A 250 4.09 -6.25 -17.33
N ASP A 251 3.96 -6.63 -18.61
CA ASP A 251 2.67 -6.94 -19.23
C ASP A 251 2.00 -8.17 -18.57
N LYS A 252 2.79 -9.15 -18.11
CA LYS A 252 2.26 -10.29 -17.35
C LYS A 252 1.53 -9.87 -16.06
N TYR A 253 2.02 -8.85 -15.36
CA TYR A 253 1.46 -8.44 -14.06
C TYR A 253 0.54 -7.22 -14.14
N TRP A 254 0.80 -6.30 -15.07
CA TRP A 254 0.10 -5.02 -15.22
C TRP A 254 -0.50 -4.79 -16.60
N GLY A 255 -0.45 -5.78 -17.50
CA GLY A 255 -1.14 -5.75 -18.80
C GLY A 255 -2.66 -5.82 -18.67
N ASN A 256 -3.18 -6.23 -17.51
CA ASN A 256 -4.60 -6.04 -17.16
C ASN A 256 -4.75 -4.87 -16.18
N CYS A 257 -5.92 -4.23 -16.19
CA CYS A 257 -6.27 -3.14 -15.28
C CYS A 257 -6.07 -3.52 -13.80
N ASN A 258 -5.16 -2.83 -13.11
CA ASN A 258 -5.02 -2.95 -11.66
C ASN A 258 -6.10 -2.11 -10.95
N LEU A 259 -7.23 -2.74 -10.66
CA LEU A 259 -8.44 -2.08 -10.19
C LEU A 259 -8.25 -1.23 -8.93
N LEU A 260 -7.52 -1.73 -7.93
CA LEU A 260 -7.28 -0.99 -6.68
C LEU A 260 -6.51 0.30 -6.96
N ILE A 261 -5.41 0.21 -7.70
CA ILE A 261 -4.57 1.37 -8.02
C ILE A 261 -5.36 2.39 -8.85
N SER A 262 -6.13 1.93 -9.84
CA SER A 262 -6.97 2.82 -10.65
C SER A 262 -8.09 3.48 -9.85
N VAL A 263 -8.80 2.74 -9.00
CA VAL A 263 -9.85 3.29 -8.13
C VAL A 263 -9.26 4.29 -7.13
N ALA A 264 -8.14 3.95 -6.49
CA ALA A 264 -7.44 4.85 -5.57
C ALA A 264 -6.96 6.13 -6.27
N ALA A 265 -6.42 6.02 -7.49
CA ALA A 265 -6.01 7.15 -8.30
C ALA A 265 -7.21 8.05 -8.67
N ALA A 266 -8.38 7.48 -9.01
CA ALA A 266 -9.59 8.26 -9.28
C ALA A 266 -10.10 9.04 -8.05
N LEU A 267 -9.85 8.52 -6.85
CA LEU A 267 -10.21 9.14 -5.58
C LEU A 267 -9.20 10.20 -5.11
N ASP A 268 -8.11 10.41 -5.84
CA ASP A 268 -7.23 11.56 -5.64
C ASP A 268 -7.81 12.78 -6.40
N PRO A 269 -8.12 13.88 -5.69
CA PRO A 269 -8.73 15.06 -6.29
C PRO A 269 -7.83 15.77 -7.32
N ARG A 270 -6.52 15.50 -7.33
CA ARG A 270 -5.58 15.98 -8.36
C ARG A 270 -5.68 15.21 -9.67
N ASN A 271 -6.18 13.98 -9.61
CA ASN A 271 -6.14 13.02 -10.70
C ASN A 271 -7.53 12.81 -11.31
N LYS A 272 -8.47 12.32 -10.49
CA LYS A 272 -9.80 11.86 -10.91
C LYS A 272 -9.72 10.85 -12.07
N LEU A 273 -10.77 10.75 -12.88
CA LEU A 273 -10.76 9.88 -14.07
C LEU A 273 -9.79 10.36 -15.16
N LYS A 274 -9.33 11.62 -15.12
CA LYS A 274 -8.41 12.17 -16.12
C LYS A 274 -7.06 11.47 -16.12
N LEU A 275 -6.52 11.15 -14.94
CA LEU A 275 -5.28 10.39 -14.85
C LEU A 275 -5.44 8.99 -15.43
N ILE A 276 -6.59 8.34 -15.22
CA ILE A 276 -6.86 7.01 -15.79
C ILE A 276 -6.89 7.09 -17.31
N GLU A 277 -7.60 8.06 -17.88
CA GLU A 277 -7.68 8.26 -19.33
C GLU A 277 -6.29 8.50 -19.95
N TRP A 278 -5.46 9.31 -19.29
CA TRP A 278 -4.09 9.56 -19.70
C TRP A 278 -3.20 8.31 -19.57
N SER A 279 -3.13 7.70 -18.39
CA SER A 279 -2.28 6.54 -18.11
C SER A 279 -2.65 5.33 -18.96
N PHE A 280 -3.94 5.08 -19.19
CA PHE A 280 -4.39 3.93 -19.97
C PHE A 280 -4.08 4.05 -21.45
N SER A 281 -3.92 5.27 -21.98
CA SER A 281 -3.49 5.48 -23.37
C SER A 281 -2.05 5.02 -23.63
N THR A 282 -1.24 4.98 -22.57
CA THR A 282 0.13 4.45 -22.61
C THR A 282 0.18 2.97 -22.22
N LEU A 283 -0.63 2.55 -21.23
CA LEU A 283 -0.55 1.20 -20.66
C LEU A 283 -1.22 0.13 -21.53
N TYR A 284 -2.29 0.49 -22.26
CA TYR A 284 -3.14 -0.46 -22.97
C TYR A 284 -3.35 -0.08 -24.44
N LEU A 285 -3.83 -1.04 -25.22
CA LEU A 285 -4.25 -0.79 -26.60
C LEU A 285 -5.56 0.00 -26.63
N GLU A 286 -5.82 0.69 -27.75
CA GLU A 286 -6.94 1.64 -27.89
C GLU A 286 -8.31 0.97 -27.73
N ASP A 287 -8.46 -0.29 -28.15
CA ASP A 287 -9.68 -1.09 -28.00
C ASP A 287 -9.92 -1.54 -26.55
N GLU A 288 -8.86 -1.73 -25.78
CA GLU A 288 -8.93 -2.10 -24.35
C GLU A 288 -9.19 -0.90 -23.44
N LEU A 289 -8.76 0.30 -23.86
CA LEU A 289 -8.85 1.54 -23.06
C LEU A 289 -10.28 1.86 -22.63
N VAL A 290 -11.23 1.80 -23.57
CA VAL A 290 -12.64 2.11 -23.29
C VAL A 290 -13.22 1.10 -22.29
N THR A 291 -12.86 -0.18 -22.46
CA THR A 291 -13.33 -1.28 -21.61
C THR A 291 -12.78 -1.15 -20.19
N HIS A 292 -11.47 -0.92 -20.04
CA HIS A 292 -10.82 -0.75 -18.74
C HIS A 292 -11.29 0.53 -18.03
N THR A 293 -11.40 1.66 -18.74
CA THR A 293 -11.87 2.92 -18.15
C THR A 293 -13.31 2.79 -17.66
N LYS A 294 -14.17 2.14 -18.46
CA LYS A 294 -15.55 1.84 -18.04
C LYS A 294 -15.57 0.92 -16.83
N TYR A 295 -14.76 -0.14 -16.81
CA TYR A 295 -14.70 -1.07 -15.70
C TYR A 295 -14.31 -0.39 -14.37
N VAL A 296 -13.33 0.51 -14.39
CA VAL A 296 -12.93 1.31 -13.22
C VAL A 296 -14.07 2.23 -12.78
N ARG A 297 -14.69 2.95 -13.73
CA ARG A 297 -15.81 3.85 -13.43
C ARG A 297 -16.98 3.09 -12.81
N ASP A 298 -17.45 2.02 -13.46
CA ASP A 298 -18.59 1.23 -13.00
C ASP A 298 -18.30 0.65 -11.60
N THR A 299 -17.10 0.13 -11.36
CA THR A 299 -16.70 -0.36 -10.03
C THR A 299 -16.69 0.77 -8.98
N LEU A 300 -16.20 1.96 -9.33
CA LEU A 300 -16.20 3.10 -8.41
C LEU A 300 -17.62 3.47 -7.96
N TYR A 301 -18.59 3.46 -8.89
CA TYR A 301 -20.00 3.69 -8.58
C TYR A 301 -20.61 2.56 -7.75
N GLU A 302 -20.33 1.30 -8.10
CA GLU A 302 -20.81 0.15 -7.32
C GLU A 302 -20.34 0.22 -5.87
N ILE A 303 -19.05 0.49 -5.64
CA ILE A 303 -18.50 0.66 -4.29
C ILE A 303 -19.21 1.80 -3.56
N TYR A 304 -19.38 2.95 -4.22
CA TYR A 304 -20.06 4.10 -3.63
C TYR A 304 -21.51 3.76 -3.22
N LEU A 305 -22.25 3.05 -4.06
CA LEU A 305 -23.62 2.62 -3.77
C LEU A 305 -23.68 1.69 -2.55
N GLU A 306 -22.75 0.75 -2.40
CA GLU A 306 -22.67 -0.09 -1.20
C GLU A 306 -22.47 0.74 0.08
N TYR A 307 -21.65 1.78 0.04
CA TYR A 307 -21.49 2.70 1.18
C TYR A 307 -22.76 3.51 1.47
N VAL A 308 -23.47 3.95 0.42
CA VAL A 308 -24.74 4.67 0.57
C VAL A 308 -25.76 3.77 1.26
N GLU A 309 -25.89 2.52 0.86
CA GLU A 309 -26.80 1.54 1.47
C GLU A 309 -26.44 1.28 2.94
N ALA A 310 -25.17 0.96 3.22
CA ALA A 310 -24.69 0.68 4.57
C ALA A 310 -24.92 1.87 5.53
N HIS A 311 -24.72 3.11 5.05
CA HIS A 311 -24.92 4.30 5.88
C HIS A 311 -26.36 4.84 5.93
N SER A 312 -27.23 4.43 5.00
CA SER A 312 -28.65 4.75 5.05
C SER A 312 -29.36 3.93 6.14
N LEU A 313 -29.01 2.65 6.28
CA LEU A 313 -29.53 1.77 7.33
C LEU A 313 -29.17 2.25 8.74
N ASN A 314 -27.94 2.77 8.93
CA ASN A 314 -27.47 3.30 10.22
C ASN A 314 -28.16 4.59 10.65
N ASN A 315 -28.73 5.37 9.71
CA ASN A 315 -29.49 6.58 10.04
C ASN A 315 -30.92 6.26 10.49
N SER A 316 -31.54 5.20 9.95
CA SER A 316 -32.90 4.76 10.33
C SER A 316 -32.97 4.22 11.77
N GLN A 317 -31.89 3.62 12.28
CA GLN A 317 -31.81 3.16 13.67
C GLN A 317 -31.64 4.31 14.69
N LYS A 318 -31.05 5.44 14.30
CA LYS A 318 -30.92 6.62 15.17
C LYS A 318 -32.23 7.38 15.38
N THR A 319 -33.18 7.30 14.43
CA THR A 319 -34.49 7.95 14.56
C THR A 319 -35.48 7.19 15.44
N ALA A 320 -35.26 5.89 15.71
CA ALA A 320 -36.15 5.10 16.57
C ALA A 320 -35.93 5.38 18.07
N HIS A 321 -34.76 5.87 18.48
CA HIS A 321 -34.45 6.14 19.88
C HIS A 321 -34.91 7.51 20.42
N GLU A 322 -35.50 8.37 19.58
CA GLU A 322 -36.11 9.64 20.01
C GLU A 322 -37.64 9.64 19.98
N SER A 323 -38.29 8.50 19.67
CA SER A 323 -39.75 8.44 19.47
C SER A 323 -40.45 7.35 20.30
N ASP A 324 -40.03 7.12 21.54
CA ASP A 324 -40.82 6.29 22.48
C ASP A 324 -40.84 6.90 23.88
N GLU A 325 -41.75 7.86 24.10
CA GLU A 325 -42.53 7.90 25.34
C GLU A 325 -44.00 8.24 25.02
N ASN A 326 -44.84 7.21 25.21
CA ASN A 326 -46.23 7.24 25.65
C ASN A 326 -47.41 7.40 24.64
N TYR A 327 -47.89 6.20 24.25
CA TYR A 327 -49.21 5.62 24.54
C TYR A 327 -50.49 6.03 23.77
N SER A 328 -51.05 4.97 23.18
CA SER A 328 -52.47 4.54 23.15
C SER A 328 -53.47 5.17 22.17
N ALA A 329 -54.23 4.23 21.60
CA ALA A 329 -55.34 4.42 20.71
C ALA A 329 -56.63 4.87 21.41
N ALA A 330 -57.44 5.55 20.59
CA ALA A 330 -58.91 5.57 20.55
C ALA A 330 -59.68 6.70 21.25
N VAL A 331 -60.67 7.17 20.47
CA VAL A 331 -61.96 7.80 20.81
C VAL A 331 -62.04 9.34 20.77
N ASN A 332 -62.82 9.83 19.78
CA ASN A 332 -63.39 11.17 19.69
C ASN A 332 -64.25 11.51 20.91
N VAL A 333 -64.13 12.72 21.50
CA VAL A 333 -65.22 13.67 21.86
C VAL A 333 -64.62 15.01 22.32
N GLY A 334 -65.08 16.13 21.71
CA GLY A 334 -65.27 17.44 22.38
C GLY A 334 -64.13 18.48 22.31
N PRO A 335 -64.42 19.76 21.97
CA PRO A 335 -63.43 20.83 21.95
C PRO A 335 -63.33 21.48 23.34
N SER A 336 -62.13 21.51 23.92
CA SER A 336 -61.85 22.37 25.07
C SER A 336 -60.55 23.14 24.87
N ASN A 337 -60.72 24.46 24.78
CA ASN A 337 -59.66 25.45 24.81
C ASN A 337 -58.90 25.38 26.13
N THR A 338 -57.61 25.08 26.07
CA THR A 338 -56.63 25.62 27.02
C THR A 338 -55.42 26.09 26.24
N GLY A 339 -55.36 27.40 26.01
CA GLY A 339 -54.16 28.06 25.55
C GLY A 339 -53.14 28.11 26.69
N LYS A 340 -51.93 27.62 26.42
CA LYS A 340 -50.65 28.30 26.71
C LYS A 340 -49.48 27.53 26.07
N ASN A 341 -48.66 28.30 25.35
CA ASN A 341 -47.30 28.00 24.87
C ASN A 341 -47.11 27.17 23.58
N LYS A 342 -47.80 27.55 22.50
CA LYS A 342 -47.22 27.51 21.14
C LYS A 342 -46.55 28.85 20.83
N ILE A 343 -45.52 29.24 21.58
CA ILE A 343 -44.75 30.46 21.27
C ILE A 343 -43.27 30.08 21.33
N PHE A 344 -42.59 30.32 20.20
CA PHE A 344 -41.19 29.99 19.88
C PHE A 344 -40.90 28.59 19.30
N GLN A 345 -41.54 28.24 18.19
CA GLN A 345 -40.71 27.64 17.12
C GLN A 345 -39.72 28.73 16.68
N LYS A 346 -38.41 28.53 16.91
CA LYS A 346 -37.35 29.41 16.41
C LYS A 346 -37.64 29.78 14.95
N GLY A 347 -37.52 31.05 14.58
CA GLY A 347 -37.84 31.53 13.22
C GLY A 347 -37.17 30.71 12.11
N ARG A 348 -35.98 30.17 12.40
CA ARG A 348 -35.26 29.21 11.54
C ARG A 348 -36.09 27.96 11.21
N LYS A 349 -36.74 27.31 12.18
CA LYS A 349 -37.55 26.10 11.94
C LYS A 349 -38.78 26.39 11.09
N ARG A 350 -39.41 27.56 11.27
CA ARG A 350 -40.52 28.02 10.41
C ARG A 350 -40.07 28.27 8.99
N PHE A 351 -38.93 28.93 8.81
CA PHE A 351 -38.33 29.15 7.51
C PHE A 351 -37.92 27.82 6.84
N ASP A 352 -37.32 26.88 7.58
CA ASP A 352 -36.98 25.55 7.06
C ASP A 352 -38.23 24.77 6.62
N SER A 353 -39.35 24.90 7.33
CA SER A 353 -40.64 24.29 6.93
C SER A 353 -41.24 24.96 5.69
N PHE A 354 -41.10 26.29 5.58
CA PHE A 354 -41.53 27.07 4.42
C PHE A 354 -40.71 26.75 3.18
N ILE A 355 -39.38 26.61 3.30
CA ILE A 355 -38.51 26.18 2.22
C ILE A 355 -38.91 24.78 1.75
N ARG A 356 -39.14 23.83 2.66
CA ARG A 356 -39.59 22.47 2.31
C ARG A 356 -40.98 22.40 1.68
N SER A 357 -41.86 23.36 1.94
CA SER A 357 -43.24 23.35 1.41
C SER A 357 -43.44 24.24 0.17
N GLY A 358 -42.62 25.27 -0.02
CA GLY A 358 -42.83 26.32 -1.02
C GLY A 358 -41.78 26.35 -2.13
N TYR A 359 -40.60 25.78 -1.89
CA TYR A 359 -39.63 25.52 -2.91
C TYR A 359 -39.52 24.00 -3.02
N ASN A 360 -39.65 23.44 -4.22
CA ASN A 360 -38.95 22.20 -4.49
C ASN A 360 -37.50 22.51 -4.12
N THR A 361 -37.04 22.10 -2.94
CA THR A 361 -35.62 21.80 -2.75
C THR A 361 -35.35 20.88 -3.92
N PHE A 362 -34.67 21.39 -4.94
CA PHE A 362 -34.16 20.57 -6.01
C PHE A 362 -33.42 19.46 -5.27
N GLU A 363 -34.01 18.27 -5.19
CA GLU A 363 -33.23 17.09 -4.87
C GLU A 363 -32.09 17.17 -5.86
N SER A 364 -30.88 17.29 -5.33
CA SER A 364 -29.69 17.22 -6.16
C SER A 364 -29.82 15.92 -6.93
N ILE A 365 -30.15 16.01 -8.22
CA ILE A 365 -30.29 14.84 -9.10
C ILE A 365 -28.94 14.08 -9.14
N LYS A 366 -27.85 14.79 -8.85
CA LYS A 366 -26.48 14.28 -8.83
C LYS A 366 -26.10 13.75 -7.45
N SER A 367 -25.49 12.58 -7.43
CA SER A 367 -24.90 11.97 -6.24
C SER A 367 -23.58 12.66 -5.84
N GLU A 368 -23.05 12.39 -4.64
CA GLU A 368 -21.77 12.97 -4.19
C GLU A 368 -20.62 12.65 -5.16
N ILE A 369 -20.61 11.42 -5.68
CA ILE A 369 -19.61 10.95 -6.65
C ILE A 369 -19.74 11.67 -8.00
N ASP A 370 -20.95 11.93 -8.48
CA ASP A 370 -21.15 12.70 -9.72
C ASP A 370 -20.58 14.12 -9.58
N VAL A 371 -20.92 14.79 -8.47
CA VAL A 371 -20.42 16.14 -8.18
C VAL A 371 -18.89 16.15 -8.07
N TYR A 372 -18.31 15.16 -7.40
CA TYR A 372 -16.85 15.03 -7.28
C TYR A 372 -16.17 14.83 -8.64
N LEU A 373 -16.70 13.94 -9.49
CA LEU A 373 -16.10 13.63 -10.79
C LEU A 373 -16.25 14.77 -11.82
N GLU A 374 -17.34 15.54 -11.74
CA GLU A 374 -17.57 16.69 -12.62
C GLU A 374 -16.73 17.93 -12.23
N GLU A 375 -16.35 18.05 -10.96
CA GLU A 375 -15.50 19.14 -10.51
C GLU A 375 -14.12 19.10 -11.17
N GLY A 376 -13.51 20.28 -11.35
CA GLY A 376 -12.13 20.38 -11.81
C GLY A 376 -11.15 19.60 -10.93
N VAL A 377 -10.02 19.18 -11.50
CA VAL A 377 -8.91 18.61 -10.74
C VAL A 377 -8.24 19.69 -9.90
N VAL A 378 -7.74 19.31 -8.72
CA VAL A 378 -6.95 20.20 -7.88
C VAL A 378 -5.56 20.32 -8.49
N ILE A 379 -5.16 21.55 -8.83
CA ILE A 379 -3.79 21.87 -9.26
C ILE A 379 -3.07 22.42 -8.05
N CYS A 380 -1.97 21.79 -7.66
CA CYS A 380 -1.09 22.27 -6.59
C CYS A 380 -0.01 23.18 -7.22
N ASP A 381 0.40 24.23 -6.50
CA ASP A 381 1.52 25.06 -6.94
C ASP A 381 2.81 24.23 -6.94
N GLU A 382 3.64 24.39 -7.98
CA GLU A 382 4.88 23.60 -8.20
C GLU A 382 5.89 23.65 -7.04
N GLU A 383 5.76 24.64 -6.14
CA GLU A 383 6.64 24.81 -4.98
C GLU A 383 6.16 24.04 -3.72
N SER A 384 4.96 23.44 -3.74
CA SER A 384 4.34 22.78 -2.60
C SER A 384 4.09 21.28 -2.86
N ASP A 385 5.12 20.46 -2.65
CA ASP A 385 5.03 18.99 -2.73
C ASP A 385 4.21 18.33 -1.60
N ASP A 386 3.70 19.09 -0.63
CA ASP A 386 3.08 18.56 0.60
C ASP A 386 1.55 18.38 0.50
N PHE A 387 1.04 17.89 -0.65
CA PHE A 387 -0.40 17.62 -0.76
C PHE A 387 -0.83 16.40 0.05
N ASP A 388 -1.52 16.64 1.17
CA ASP A 388 -2.11 15.59 2.00
C ASP A 388 -3.55 15.27 1.57
N ILE A 389 -3.71 14.17 0.83
CA ILE A 389 -5.00 13.66 0.35
C ILE A 389 -5.99 13.38 1.49
N LEU A 390 -5.53 12.89 2.65
CA LEU A 390 -6.40 12.56 3.79
C LEU A 390 -6.91 13.85 4.46
N GLN A 391 -6.06 14.87 4.56
CA GLN A 391 -6.48 16.19 5.03
C GLN A 391 -7.47 16.85 4.07
N TRP A 392 -7.27 16.71 2.76
CA TRP A 392 -8.20 17.24 1.77
C TRP A 392 -9.59 16.60 1.90
N TRP A 393 -9.67 15.27 1.98
CA TRP A 393 -10.94 14.56 2.17
C TRP A 393 -11.60 14.92 3.51
N LYS A 394 -10.81 15.09 4.57
CA LYS A 394 -11.30 15.53 5.87
C LYS A 394 -11.91 16.94 5.82
N ALA A 395 -11.28 17.87 5.10
CA ALA A 395 -11.78 19.22 4.92
C ALA A 395 -13.08 19.25 4.10
N ASN A 396 -13.22 18.34 3.12
CA ASN A 396 -14.39 18.26 2.23
C ASN A 396 -15.47 17.27 2.70
N ASN A 397 -15.35 16.68 3.88
CA ASN A 397 -16.29 15.68 4.41
C ASN A 397 -17.73 16.21 4.56
N LEU A 398 -17.93 17.52 4.81
CA LEU A 398 -19.28 18.10 4.85
C LEU A 398 -19.97 18.08 3.48
N LYS A 399 -19.19 18.13 2.40
CA LYS A 399 -19.66 18.12 1.01
C LYS A 399 -19.78 16.70 0.45
N PHE A 400 -18.81 15.85 0.79
CA PHE A 400 -18.67 14.48 0.30
C PHE A 400 -18.67 13.50 1.47
N ARG A 401 -19.78 13.38 2.20
CA ARG A 401 -19.84 12.66 3.47
C ARG A 401 -19.62 11.16 3.33
N ILE A 402 -20.29 10.54 2.36
CA ILE A 402 -20.19 9.11 2.10
C ILE A 402 -18.90 8.83 1.34
N LEU A 403 -18.63 9.62 0.30
CA LEU A 403 -17.44 9.44 -0.54
C LEU A 403 -16.14 9.60 0.27
N SER A 404 -16.05 10.55 1.21
CA SER A 404 -14.85 10.71 2.06
C SER A 404 -14.55 9.46 2.90
N LYS A 405 -15.59 8.74 3.37
CA LYS A 405 -15.40 7.50 4.14
C LYS A 405 -14.90 6.38 3.25
N MET A 406 -15.58 6.17 2.13
CA MET A 406 -15.17 5.23 1.09
C MET A 406 -13.71 5.45 0.69
N THR A 407 -13.32 6.71 0.45
CA THR A 407 -11.95 7.04 0.08
C THR A 407 -10.96 6.71 1.19
N CYS A 408 -11.24 7.03 2.45
CA CYS A 408 -10.35 6.67 3.55
C CYS A 408 -10.10 5.17 3.62
N ASP A 409 -11.15 4.36 3.43
CA ASP A 409 -11.04 2.91 3.52
C ASP A 409 -10.29 2.31 2.33
N ILE A 410 -10.47 2.83 1.11
CA ILE A 410 -9.74 2.36 -0.07
C ILE A 410 -8.26 2.78 -0.03
N LEU A 411 -7.98 4.02 0.37
CA LEU A 411 -6.61 4.54 0.47
C LEU A 411 -5.80 3.87 1.59
N ALA A 412 -6.48 3.27 2.57
CA ALA A 412 -5.83 2.49 3.61
C ALA A 412 -5.30 1.14 3.12
N ILE A 413 -5.77 0.64 1.96
CA ILE A 413 -5.32 -0.65 1.41
C ILE A 413 -3.89 -0.51 0.89
N PRO A 414 -2.91 -1.21 1.49
CA PRO A 414 -1.52 -1.11 1.08
C PRO A 414 -1.28 -1.91 -0.20
N ILE A 415 -0.58 -1.32 -1.17
CA ILE A 415 -0.16 -2.02 -2.38
C ILE A 415 1.21 -2.71 -2.23
N THR A 416 1.81 -2.66 -1.04
CA THR A 416 3.10 -3.28 -0.72
C THR A 416 3.05 -3.98 0.64
N SER A 417 3.81 -5.07 0.78
CA SER A 417 4.09 -5.72 2.07
C SER A 417 5.43 -5.27 2.66
N VAL A 418 6.00 -4.16 2.16
CA VAL A 418 7.35 -3.69 2.55
C VAL A 418 7.30 -2.90 3.85
N ALA A 419 6.25 -2.13 4.08
CA ALA A 419 6.13 -1.34 5.31
C ALA A 419 6.15 -2.24 6.55
N SER A 420 5.53 -3.42 6.46
CA SER A 420 5.64 -4.46 7.45
C SER A 420 6.97 -5.21 7.43
N LYS A 421 7.54 -5.58 6.27
CA LYS A 421 8.92 -6.12 6.19
C LYS A 421 9.95 -5.19 6.83
N SER A 422 9.76 -3.88 6.81
CA SER A 422 10.60 -2.92 7.53
C SER A 422 10.44 -3.03 9.05
N THR A 423 9.25 -3.38 9.55
CA THR A 423 9.00 -3.71 10.96
C THR A 423 9.74 -4.97 11.39
N PHE A 424 9.88 -5.94 10.49
CA PHE A 424 10.74 -7.11 10.74
C PHE A 424 12.23 -6.73 10.59
N SER A 425 12.64 -6.12 9.49
CA SER A 425 14.04 -5.81 9.13
C SER A 425 14.73 -4.71 9.98
N ALA A 426 14.00 -3.70 10.48
CA ALA A 426 14.57 -2.68 11.37
C ALA A 426 15.14 -3.27 12.67
N GLY A 427 14.66 -4.46 13.04
CA GLY A 427 15.46 -5.36 13.85
C GLY A 427 16.46 -6.08 12.96
N GLY A 428 17.64 -5.51 12.67
CA GLY A 428 18.81 -6.26 12.16
C GLY A 428 19.35 -7.33 13.15
N ARG A 429 18.42 -7.86 13.94
CA ARG A 429 18.36 -8.80 15.05
C ARG A 429 16.95 -9.43 15.06
N VAL A 430 16.35 -9.72 13.89
CA VAL A 430 15.02 -10.38 13.81
C VAL A 430 15.04 -11.60 14.70
N ILE A 431 16.19 -12.27 14.76
CA ILE A 431 16.55 -13.16 15.84
C ILE A 431 18.06 -12.99 16.14
N ASP A 432 18.45 -12.00 16.97
CA ASP A 432 19.77 -12.03 17.63
C ASP A 432 19.88 -13.33 18.44
N SER A 433 21.08 -13.93 18.53
CA SER A 433 21.40 -15.06 19.43
C SER A 433 20.66 -15.08 20.78
N TYR A 434 20.43 -13.91 21.41
CA TYR A 434 19.63 -13.77 22.63
C TYR A 434 18.12 -13.97 22.41
N ARG A 435 17.57 -13.45 21.32
CA ARG A 435 16.16 -13.61 20.91
C ARG A 435 15.86 -15.00 20.33
N VAL A 436 16.85 -15.75 19.83
CA VAL A 436 16.69 -17.16 19.41
C VAL A 436 16.30 -18.04 20.59
N SER A 437 16.69 -17.64 21.81
CA SER A 437 16.37 -18.36 23.04
C SER A 437 14.95 -18.12 23.57
N LEU A 438 14.23 -17.13 23.02
CA LEU A 438 12.88 -16.78 23.45
C LEU A 438 11.84 -17.68 22.76
N ARG A 439 10.74 -17.95 23.47
CA ARG A 439 9.58 -18.62 22.87
C ARG A 439 8.98 -17.73 21.78
N THR A 440 8.48 -18.33 20.70
CA THR A 440 7.83 -17.64 19.58
C THR A 440 6.70 -16.70 20.03
N SER A 441 5.90 -17.13 21.00
CA SER A 441 4.86 -16.29 21.62
C SER A 441 5.40 -15.03 22.31
N THR A 442 6.60 -15.09 22.89
CA THR A 442 7.25 -13.93 23.51
C THR A 442 7.81 -12.99 22.45
N VAL A 443 8.37 -13.52 21.36
CA VAL A 443 8.83 -12.71 20.22
C VAL A 443 7.65 -11.96 19.60
N GLN A 444 6.54 -12.66 19.32
CA GLN A 444 5.31 -12.05 18.81
C GLN A 444 4.82 -10.92 19.73
N MET A 445 4.69 -11.18 21.04
CA MET A 445 4.23 -10.17 22.00
C MET A 445 5.14 -8.93 21.99
N LEU A 446 6.47 -9.11 21.95
CA LEU A 446 7.41 -7.99 21.89
C LEU A 446 7.28 -7.19 20.60
N MET A 447 7.12 -7.85 19.45
CA MET A 447 6.99 -7.18 18.15
C MET A 447 5.68 -6.38 18.04
N CYS A 448 4.55 -6.99 18.41
CA CYS A 448 3.25 -6.31 18.39
C CYS A 448 3.24 -5.16 19.42
N THR A 449 3.69 -5.39 20.65
CA THR A 449 3.70 -4.36 21.71
C THR A 449 4.61 -3.18 21.33
N GLU A 450 5.78 -3.44 20.73
CA GLU A 450 6.66 -2.37 20.28
C GLU A 450 6.01 -1.50 19.20
N ASP A 451 5.40 -2.10 18.19
CA ASP A 451 4.70 -1.40 17.10
C ASP A 451 3.53 -0.56 17.64
N TRP A 452 2.72 -1.15 18.52
CA TRP A 452 1.54 -0.52 19.08
C TRP A 452 1.90 0.64 20.02
N LEU A 453 2.87 0.45 20.91
CA LEU A 453 3.34 1.52 21.81
C LEU A 453 3.95 2.68 21.03
N ARG A 454 4.72 2.39 19.98
CA ARG A 454 5.30 3.44 19.12
C ARG A 454 4.22 4.27 18.47
N SER A 455 3.20 3.63 17.91
CA SER A 455 2.10 4.37 17.30
C SER A 455 1.27 5.13 18.33
N PHE A 456 0.98 4.53 19.49
CA PHE A 456 0.22 5.17 20.57
C PHE A 456 0.94 6.43 21.10
N HIS A 457 2.26 6.40 21.23
CA HIS A 457 3.06 7.52 21.70
C HIS A 457 3.61 8.43 20.58
N GLY A 458 3.29 8.16 19.31
CA GLY A 458 3.80 8.92 18.16
C GLY A 458 5.32 8.86 17.99
N ILE A 459 5.97 7.80 18.49
CA ILE A 459 7.43 7.62 18.45
C ILE A 459 7.82 7.16 17.04
N LYS A 460 8.48 8.03 16.28
CA LYS A 460 9.04 7.68 14.96
C LYS A 460 10.21 6.71 15.12
N ARG A 461 10.35 5.75 14.19
CA ARG A 461 11.56 4.93 14.10
C ARG A 461 12.71 5.81 13.63
N LYS A 462 13.89 5.66 14.23
CA LYS A 462 15.12 6.09 13.57
C LYS A 462 15.27 5.19 12.35
N GLN A 463 15.16 5.75 11.14
CA GLN A 463 15.74 5.09 9.99
C GLN A 463 17.20 4.84 10.35
N LYS A 464 17.65 3.58 10.26
CA LYS A 464 19.05 3.38 9.97
C LYS A 464 19.23 4.03 8.61
N VAL A 465 19.76 5.24 8.61
CA VAL A 465 20.72 5.61 7.59
C VAL A 465 21.70 4.44 7.64
N ILE A 466 21.62 3.51 6.69
CA ILE A 466 22.85 2.86 6.24
C ILE A 466 23.73 4.05 6.02
N GLU A 467 24.74 4.26 6.87
CA GLU A 467 25.66 5.39 6.71
C GLU A 467 25.92 5.45 5.22
N GLU A 468 25.34 6.46 4.55
CA GLU A 468 25.74 6.79 3.22
C GLU A 468 27.24 6.89 3.41
N PHE A 469 28.00 6.07 2.68
CA PHE A 469 29.33 6.49 2.34
C PHE A 469 29.08 7.83 1.68
N LYS A 470 29.20 8.90 2.48
CA LYS A 470 29.13 10.26 1.98
C LYS A 470 30.06 10.22 0.80
N ILE A 471 29.51 10.43 -0.38
CA ILE A 471 30.34 10.86 -1.49
C ILE A 471 30.92 12.16 -0.97
N ILE A 472 32.14 12.07 -0.45
CA ILE A 472 32.87 13.24 -0.05
C ILE A 472 33.21 13.88 -1.38
N ASP A 473 32.39 14.82 -1.80
CA ASP A 473 32.81 15.81 -2.77
C ASP A 473 33.96 16.57 -2.11
N LEU A 474 35.18 16.11 -2.37
CA LEU A 474 36.39 16.87 -2.11
C LEU A 474 36.63 17.79 -3.31
N PRO A 475 37.12 19.02 -3.06
CA PRO A 475 37.22 20.11 -4.03
C PRO A 475 38.02 19.79 -5.31
#